data_AF-A0A2A2FHL4-F1
#
_entry.id   AF-A0A2A2FHL4-F1
#
_cell.length_a   1.000
_cell.length_b   1.000
_cell.length_c   1.000
_cell.angle_alpha   90.00
_cell.angle_beta   90.00
_cell.angle_gamma   90.00
#
_symmetry.space_group_name_H-M   'P 1'
#
loop_
_entity.id
_entity.type
_entity.pdbx_description
1 polymer ?
#
loop_
_entity_poly.entity_id
_entity_poly.type
_entity_poly.pdbx_seq_one_letter_code
_entity_poly.pdbx_strand_id
1 'polypeptide(L)'
;RLARGLLDGAHAVGARPAAEVVAMVSDDHRPPGGDLTRLLAELRAGRAPEARRWADEARRLERIATDPAFSAAPAPPAAGDVPADSVTGAVVALALPERVARKVGDTYLLASGTRAGLAPGSGLAGHEWLAVADVTRASGQAAAGTGAVVRAAAALDRPLAERCAEHLLTDEVRTRFEDGRASARRVRALGAIELSSTPVRPTPAAAREAVRAALAEQGLGLLGWSDGADRLRRRLALLHHRLGDPWPDVSDAALLDRLDEWLAPELDALAAGRRVDLAPPLRRLLPWPEAARLDELAPERLTVASGSRARIDYPAADDPAGRPVVSVKLQECFGWAASPAVAGGRVPVLFHLLSPAGRPLAVTDDLASFWSGPYAQVRAEMRGRYPRHPWPEDPWTAPATARTARRS
;
A
#
# COMPACT_ATOMS: atom_id res chain seq x y z
N ARG A 1 1.41 -28.47 -22.15
CA ARG A 1 1.40 -27.20 -22.93
C ARG A 1 1.38 -27.50 -24.42
N LEU A 2 2.47 -28.01 -25.01
CA LEU A 2 2.51 -28.36 -26.44
C LEU A 2 1.52 -29.45 -26.86
N ALA A 3 1.27 -30.46 -26.02
CA ALA A 3 0.20 -31.44 -26.26
C ALA A 3 -1.19 -30.80 -26.36
N ARG A 4 -1.47 -29.78 -25.53
CA ARG A 4 -2.71 -29.00 -25.61
C ARG A 4 -2.77 -28.20 -26.90
N GLY A 5 -1.69 -27.51 -27.27
CA GLY A 5 -1.60 -26.82 -28.56
C GLY A 5 -1.82 -27.74 -29.76
N LEU A 6 -1.34 -28.98 -29.69
CA LEU A 6 -1.55 -29.98 -30.75
C LEU A 6 -3.02 -30.41 -30.83
N LEU A 7 -3.62 -30.82 -29.71
CA LEU A 7 -4.98 -31.35 -29.70
C LEU A 7 -6.02 -30.25 -29.89
N ASP A 8 -5.97 -29.20 -29.09
CA ASP A 8 -6.89 -28.05 -29.20
C ASP A 8 -6.71 -27.35 -30.55
N GLY A 9 -5.46 -27.22 -31.01
CA GLY A 9 -5.14 -26.66 -32.32
C GLY A 9 -5.66 -27.53 -33.47
N ALA A 10 -5.55 -28.86 -33.37
CA ALA A 10 -6.07 -29.77 -34.40
C ALA A 10 -7.58 -29.62 -34.60
N HIS A 11 -8.33 -29.38 -33.52
CA HIS A 11 -9.75 -29.07 -33.59
C HIS A 11 -10.03 -27.69 -34.21
N ALA A 12 -9.17 -26.69 -33.98
CA ALA A 12 -9.40 -25.32 -34.45
C ALA A 12 -8.91 -25.05 -35.89
N VAL A 13 -7.78 -25.63 -36.30
CA VAL A 13 -7.09 -25.33 -37.57
C VAL A 13 -6.82 -26.58 -38.43
N GLY A 14 -7.21 -27.76 -37.96
CA GLY A 14 -6.88 -29.05 -38.57
C GLY A 14 -5.58 -29.67 -38.02
N ALA A 15 -5.51 -31.00 -38.06
CA ALA A 15 -4.41 -31.77 -37.46
C ALA A 15 -3.03 -31.42 -38.06
N ARG A 16 -2.95 -31.28 -39.39
CA ARG A 16 -1.68 -30.98 -40.06
C ARG A 16 -1.14 -29.59 -39.73
N PRO A 17 -1.89 -28.47 -39.88
CA PRO A 17 -1.38 -27.16 -39.49
C PRO A 17 -1.01 -27.07 -38.01
N ALA A 18 -1.78 -27.71 -37.11
CA ALA A 18 -1.44 -27.77 -35.70
C ALA A 18 -0.14 -28.53 -35.43
N ALA A 19 0.04 -29.70 -36.04
CA ALA A 19 1.26 -30.50 -35.92
C ALA A 19 2.50 -29.79 -36.45
N GLU A 20 2.37 -29.08 -37.58
CA GLU A 20 3.44 -28.27 -38.17
C GLU A 20 3.91 -27.14 -37.24
N VAL A 21 2.98 -26.43 -36.61
CA VAL A 21 3.30 -25.35 -35.66
C VAL A 21 3.91 -25.91 -34.36
N VAL A 22 3.33 -26.99 -33.81
CA VAL A 22 3.86 -27.60 -32.59
C VAL A 22 5.25 -28.19 -32.83
N ALA A 23 5.51 -28.83 -33.97
CA ALA A 23 6.83 -29.31 -34.34
C ALA A 23 7.85 -28.17 -34.40
N MET A 24 7.47 -27.03 -35.01
CA MET A 24 8.34 -25.85 -35.12
C MET A 24 8.72 -25.31 -33.73
N VAL A 25 7.75 -25.18 -32.83
CA VAL A 25 7.96 -24.64 -31.47
C VAL A 25 8.72 -25.62 -30.57
N SER A 26 8.62 -26.93 -30.80
CA SER A 26 9.23 -27.97 -29.95
C SER A 26 10.74 -28.09 -30.10
N ASP A 27 11.30 -27.67 -31.23
CA ASP A 27 12.71 -27.92 -31.58
C ASP A 27 13.58 -26.65 -31.44
N ASP A 28 13.14 -25.69 -30.61
CA ASP A 28 13.86 -24.47 -30.18
C ASP A 28 14.55 -23.68 -31.32
N HIS A 29 13.96 -23.70 -32.52
CA HIS A 29 14.44 -22.92 -33.66
C HIS A 29 14.45 -21.43 -33.35
N ARG A 30 15.43 -20.70 -33.88
CA ARG A 30 15.48 -19.23 -33.77
C ARG A 30 14.80 -18.60 -34.99
N PRO A 31 13.53 -18.13 -34.88
CA PRO A 31 12.84 -17.52 -36.00
C PRO A 31 13.51 -16.19 -36.43
N PRO A 32 13.66 -15.93 -37.74
CA PRO A 32 14.17 -14.66 -38.23
C PRO A 32 13.32 -13.49 -37.72
N GLY A 33 13.95 -12.53 -37.03
CA GLY A 33 13.25 -11.38 -36.45
C GLY A 33 12.21 -11.75 -35.37
N GLY A 34 12.24 -12.97 -34.84
CA GLY A 34 11.28 -13.43 -33.84
C GLY A 34 9.94 -13.92 -34.39
N ASP A 35 9.77 -13.97 -35.71
CA ASP A 35 8.49 -14.27 -36.38
C ASP A 35 8.35 -15.76 -36.74
N LEU A 36 7.50 -16.46 -36.00
CA LEU A 36 7.20 -17.88 -36.20
C LEU A 36 6.45 -18.15 -37.51
N THR A 37 5.61 -17.23 -37.99
CA THR A 37 4.89 -17.41 -39.26
C THR A 37 5.87 -17.39 -40.42
N ARG A 38 6.87 -16.49 -40.37
CA ARG A 38 7.97 -16.47 -41.34
C ARG A 38 8.79 -17.76 -41.30
N LEU A 39 9.19 -18.21 -40.11
CA LEU A 39 9.96 -19.45 -39.95
C LEU A 39 9.21 -20.65 -40.52
N LEU A 40 7.91 -20.78 -40.25
CA LEU A 40 7.07 -21.85 -40.78
C LEU A 40 7.05 -21.86 -42.31
N ALA A 41 6.99 -20.68 -42.95
CA ALA A 41 7.06 -20.55 -44.40
C ALA A 41 8.43 -20.96 -44.98
N GLU A 42 9.53 -20.68 -44.28
CA GLU A 42 10.89 -21.11 -44.67
C GLU A 42 11.08 -22.63 -44.51
N LEU A 43 10.53 -23.23 -43.46
CA LEU A 43 10.51 -24.68 -43.22
C LEU A 43 9.70 -25.42 -44.29
N ARG A 44 8.47 -24.96 -44.58
CA ARG A 44 7.61 -25.52 -45.64
C ARG A 44 8.27 -25.45 -47.03
N ALA A 45 9.02 -24.38 -47.30
CA ALA A 45 9.75 -24.21 -48.57
C ALA A 45 11.06 -25.00 -48.64
N GLY A 46 11.46 -25.71 -47.57
CA GLY A 46 12.73 -26.44 -47.51
C GLY A 46 13.97 -25.55 -47.51
N ARG A 47 13.81 -24.26 -47.18
CA ARG A 47 14.90 -23.27 -47.18
C ARG A 47 15.66 -23.21 -45.85
N ALA A 48 15.07 -23.71 -44.78
CA ALA A 48 15.71 -23.86 -43.48
C ALA A 48 16.50 -25.19 -43.40
N PRO A 49 17.74 -25.21 -42.86
CA PRO A 49 18.54 -26.42 -42.70
C PRO A 49 17.81 -27.58 -41.99
N GLU A 50 16.92 -27.25 -41.07
CA GLU A 50 16.20 -28.17 -40.20
C GLU A 50 14.90 -28.71 -40.82
N ALA A 51 14.53 -28.27 -42.03
CA ALA A 51 13.23 -28.56 -42.65
C ALA A 51 12.89 -30.06 -42.74
N ARG A 52 13.89 -30.92 -42.99
CA ARG A 52 13.66 -32.38 -43.03
C ARG A 52 13.25 -32.94 -41.68
N ARG A 53 13.99 -32.58 -40.62
CA ARG A 53 13.71 -33.02 -39.24
C ARG A 53 12.36 -32.49 -38.75
N TRP A 54 12.07 -31.22 -39.04
CA TRP A 54 10.76 -30.62 -38.75
C TRP A 54 9.62 -31.37 -39.48
N ALA A 55 9.78 -31.72 -40.75
CA ALA A 55 8.75 -32.44 -41.51
C ALA A 55 8.51 -33.87 -41.00
N ASP A 56 9.56 -34.55 -40.51
CA ASP A 56 9.43 -35.86 -39.86
C ASP A 56 8.64 -35.75 -38.55
N GLU A 57 8.93 -34.72 -37.75
CA GLU A 57 8.24 -34.46 -36.50
C GLU A 57 6.78 -34.04 -36.71
N ALA A 58 6.52 -33.14 -37.65
CA ALA A 58 5.17 -32.73 -38.01
C ALA A 58 4.32 -33.94 -38.44
N ARG A 59 4.86 -34.87 -39.26
CA ARG A 59 4.17 -36.11 -39.63
C ARG A 59 3.92 -37.03 -38.43
N ARG A 60 4.83 -37.08 -37.46
CA ARG A 60 4.65 -37.86 -36.23
C ARG A 60 3.50 -37.28 -35.39
N LEU A 61 3.50 -35.97 -35.19
CA LEU A 61 2.49 -35.26 -34.40
C LEU A 61 1.12 -35.24 -35.08
N GLU A 62 1.08 -35.15 -36.41
CA GLU A 62 -0.16 -35.27 -37.19
C GLU A 62 -0.83 -36.62 -36.95
N ARG A 63 -0.08 -37.73 -37.01
CA ARG A 63 -0.60 -39.07 -36.69
C ARG A 63 -1.19 -39.14 -35.28
N ILE A 64 -0.52 -38.53 -34.30
CA ILE A 64 -1.01 -38.46 -32.91
C ILE A 64 -2.32 -37.66 -32.82
N ALA A 65 -2.39 -36.51 -33.51
CA ALA A 65 -3.57 -35.65 -33.50
C ALA A 65 -4.78 -36.28 -34.21
N THR A 66 -4.55 -37.15 -35.21
CA THR A 66 -5.60 -37.88 -35.92
C THR A 66 -5.99 -39.21 -35.25
N ASP A 67 -5.28 -39.63 -34.20
CA ASP A 67 -5.57 -40.89 -33.53
C ASP A 67 -6.93 -40.82 -32.80
N PRO A 68 -7.88 -41.73 -33.09
CA PRO A 68 -9.19 -41.76 -32.46
C PRO A 68 -9.14 -41.80 -30.93
N ALA A 69 -8.06 -42.35 -30.34
CA ALA A 69 -7.86 -42.39 -28.89
C ALA A 69 -7.79 -40.99 -28.26
N PHE A 70 -7.36 -39.96 -29.00
CA PHE A 70 -7.28 -38.57 -28.53
C PHE A 70 -8.39 -37.68 -29.09
N SER A 71 -9.11 -38.13 -30.13
CA SER A 71 -10.21 -37.40 -30.78
C SER A 71 -11.54 -37.42 -29.98
N ALA A 72 -11.62 -38.16 -28.87
CA ALA A 72 -12.83 -38.28 -28.05
C ALA A 72 -13.05 -37.10 -27.07
N ALA A 73 -12.10 -36.18 -26.98
CA ALA A 73 -12.23 -34.98 -26.15
C ALA A 73 -13.21 -33.97 -26.79
N PRO A 74 -14.04 -33.27 -25.99
CA PRO A 74 -14.90 -32.22 -26.51
C PRO A 74 -14.06 -31.11 -27.14
N ALA A 75 -14.50 -30.63 -28.32
CA ALA A 75 -13.81 -29.57 -29.03
C ALA A 75 -13.73 -28.30 -28.16
N PRO A 76 -12.57 -27.63 -28.10
CA PRO A 76 -12.41 -26.40 -27.33
C PRO A 76 -13.24 -25.24 -27.92
N PRO A 77 -13.59 -24.22 -27.12
CA PRO A 77 -14.33 -23.03 -27.59
C PRO A 77 -13.61 -22.22 -28.69
N ALA A 78 -12.30 -22.47 -28.91
CA ALA A 78 -11.53 -21.93 -30.02
C ALA A 78 -11.82 -22.61 -31.37
N ALA A 79 -12.65 -23.66 -31.42
CA ALA A 79 -13.11 -24.29 -32.65
C ALA A 79 -14.02 -23.33 -33.45
N GLY A 80 -13.45 -22.71 -34.46
CA GLY A 80 -14.12 -21.79 -35.39
C GLY A 80 -13.21 -21.51 -36.59
N ASP A 81 -13.67 -20.73 -37.56
CA ASP A 81 -12.87 -20.38 -38.75
C ASP A 81 -11.69 -19.49 -38.32
N VAL A 82 -10.52 -20.11 -38.13
CA VAL A 82 -9.27 -19.40 -37.86
C VAL A 82 -8.70 -18.93 -39.19
N PRO A 83 -8.52 -17.61 -39.40
CA PRO A 83 -7.90 -17.10 -40.62
C PRO A 83 -6.54 -17.74 -40.88
N ALA A 84 -6.23 -18.03 -42.15
CA ALA A 84 -5.02 -18.76 -42.53
C ALA A 84 -3.71 -18.10 -42.04
N ASP A 85 -3.69 -16.77 -41.95
CA ASP A 85 -2.56 -15.97 -41.45
C ASP A 85 -2.40 -16.03 -39.93
N SER A 86 -3.44 -16.46 -39.21
CA SER A 86 -3.53 -16.49 -37.76
C SER A 86 -3.35 -17.89 -37.16
N VAL A 87 -3.22 -18.92 -38.01
CA VAL A 87 -3.05 -20.33 -37.60
C VAL A 87 -1.88 -20.53 -36.64
N THR A 88 -0.71 -19.97 -36.95
CA THR A 88 0.48 -20.07 -36.09
C THR A 88 0.22 -19.44 -34.72
N GLY A 89 -0.37 -18.24 -34.71
CA GLY A 89 -0.71 -17.53 -33.49
C GLY A 89 -1.73 -18.29 -32.63
N ALA A 90 -2.78 -18.83 -33.24
CA ALA A 90 -3.82 -19.57 -32.54
C ALA A 90 -3.27 -20.83 -31.85
N VAL A 91 -2.45 -21.63 -32.54
CA VAL A 91 -1.87 -22.85 -31.97
C VAL A 91 -0.90 -22.53 -30.83
N VAL A 92 -0.07 -21.49 -30.97
CA VAL A 92 0.82 -21.02 -29.89
C VAL A 92 0.03 -20.52 -28.69
N ALA A 93 -1.03 -19.73 -28.91
CA ALA A 93 -1.87 -19.19 -27.85
C ALA A 93 -2.63 -20.30 -27.09
N LEU A 94 -3.09 -21.35 -27.77
CA LEU A 94 -3.70 -22.52 -27.13
C LEU A 94 -2.68 -23.33 -26.30
N ALA A 95 -1.43 -23.41 -26.76
CA ALA A 95 -0.37 -24.08 -26.02
C ALA A 95 0.09 -23.30 -24.78
N LEU A 96 0.12 -21.96 -24.88
CA LEU A 96 0.72 -21.02 -23.94
C LEU A 96 -0.20 -19.79 -23.71
N PRO A 97 -1.41 -19.99 -23.16
CA PRO A 97 -2.39 -18.91 -23.02
C PRO A 97 -1.91 -17.76 -22.11
N GLU A 98 -1.06 -18.05 -21.12
CA GLU A 98 -0.44 -17.04 -20.25
C GLU A 98 0.61 -16.16 -20.97
N ARG A 99 0.99 -16.54 -22.19
CA ARG A 99 1.92 -15.82 -23.06
C ARG A 99 1.25 -15.15 -24.26
N VAL A 100 -0.08 -15.11 -24.29
CA VAL A 100 -0.81 -14.13 -25.10
C VAL A 100 -0.40 -12.74 -24.63
N ALA A 101 -0.04 -11.87 -25.57
CA ALA A 101 0.50 -10.55 -25.26
C ALA A 101 -0.19 -9.45 -26.07
N ARG A 102 -0.31 -8.27 -25.45
CA ARG A 102 -0.84 -7.06 -26.08
C ARG A 102 0.20 -5.94 -26.05
N LYS A 103 0.30 -5.19 -27.13
CA LYS A 103 1.16 -4.02 -27.23
C LYS A 103 0.74 -2.93 -26.23
N VAL A 104 1.72 -2.40 -25.49
CA VAL A 104 1.59 -1.28 -24.54
C VAL A 104 2.79 -0.36 -24.74
N GLY A 105 2.56 0.78 -25.39
CA GLY A 105 3.65 1.63 -25.89
C GLY A 105 4.52 0.88 -26.89
N ASP A 106 5.83 0.86 -26.64
CA ASP A 106 6.83 0.14 -27.46
C ASP A 106 7.12 -1.30 -26.99
N THR A 107 6.36 -1.79 -26.01
CA THR A 107 6.55 -3.11 -25.40
C THR A 107 5.29 -3.95 -25.50
N TYR A 108 5.36 -5.22 -25.08
CA TYR A 108 4.23 -6.11 -24.97
C TYR A 108 4.04 -6.55 -23.53
N LEU A 109 2.80 -6.50 -23.05
CA LEU A 109 2.38 -7.07 -21.77
C LEU A 109 1.77 -8.44 -22.04
N LEU A 110 2.36 -9.49 -21.47
CA LEU A 110 1.81 -10.85 -21.50
C LEU A 110 0.68 -10.98 -20.48
N ALA A 111 -0.26 -11.90 -20.71
CA ALA A 111 -1.32 -12.25 -19.78
C ALA A 111 -0.80 -12.70 -18.41
N SER A 112 0.42 -13.26 -18.36
CA SER A 112 1.16 -13.58 -17.13
C SER A 112 1.65 -12.37 -16.33
N GLY A 113 1.56 -11.15 -16.87
CA GLY A 113 2.07 -9.91 -16.25
C GLY A 113 3.50 -9.54 -16.62
N THR A 114 4.21 -10.40 -17.36
CA THR A 114 5.56 -10.09 -17.85
C THR A 114 5.48 -9.04 -18.96
N ARG A 115 6.30 -7.99 -18.86
CA ARG A 115 6.51 -7.03 -19.96
C ARG A 115 7.78 -7.40 -20.72
N ALA A 116 7.73 -7.37 -22.06
CA ALA A 116 8.86 -7.71 -22.91
C ALA A 116 8.95 -6.80 -24.14
N GLY A 117 10.17 -6.51 -24.59
CA GLY A 117 10.43 -5.84 -25.86
C GLY A 117 10.40 -6.81 -27.05
N LEU A 118 10.23 -6.27 -28.26
CA LEU A 118 10.50 -6.99 -29.51
C LEU A 118 11.95 -6.75 -29.96
N ALA A 119 12.53 -7.73 -30.65
CA ALA A 119 13.83 -7.54 -31.28
C ALA A 119 13.77 -6.43 -32.37
N PRO A 120 14.83 -5.60 -32.52
CA PRO A 120 14.89 -4.61 -33.59
C PRO A 120 14.71 -5.26 -34.98
N GLY A 121 13.90 -4.64 -35.84
CA GLY A 121 13.60 -5.15 -37.18
C GLY A 121 12.64 -6.34 -37.22
N SER A 122 12.01 -6.70 -36.09
CA SER A 122 10.95 -7.71 -36.08
C SER A 122 9.76 -7.28 -36.96
N GLY A 123 9.31 -8.18 -37.84
CA GLY A 123 8.09 -7.99 -38.63
C GLY A 123 6.82 -7.88 -37.77
N LEU A 124 6.91 -8.26 -36.49
CA LEU A 124 5.78 -8.25 -35.56
C LEU A 124 5.47 -6.87 -34.95
N ALA A 125 6.30 -5.85 -35.19
CA ALA A 125 6.16 -4.54 -34.55
C ALA A 125 4.83 -3.82 -34.83
N GLY A 126 4.16 -4.14 -35.94
CA GLY A 126 2.88 -3.57 -36.35
C GLY A 126 1.64 -4.27 -35.77
N HIS A 127 1.79 -5.41 -35.10
CA HIS A 127 0.66 -6.19 -34.59
C HIS A 127 0.31 -5.78 -33.15
N GLU A 128 -0.97 -5.59 -32.85
CA GLU A 128 -1.37 -5.25 -31.47
C GLU A 128 -1.31 -6.47 -30.54
N TRP A 129 -1.59 -7.67 -31.07
CA TRP A 129 -1.67 -8.91 -30.30
C TRP A 129 -0.69 -9.95 -30.84
N LEU A 130 -0.04 -10.65 -29.91
CA LEU A 130 0.93 -11.70 -30.22
C LEU A 130 0.66 -12.95 -29.38
N ALA A 131 0.90 -14.11 -29.95
CA ALA A 131 1.08 -15.35 -29.21
C ALA A 131 2.57 -15.61 -29.06
N VAL A 132 3.09 -15.58 -27.83
CA VAL A 132 4.53 -15.65 -27.58
C VAL A 132 4.94 -17.07 -27.18
N ALA A 133 5.77 -17.71 -28.01
CA ALA A 133 6.32 -19.03 -27.72
C ALA A 133 7.56 -18.94 -26.81
N ASP A 134 8.40 -17.93 -26.99
CA ASP A 134 9.63 -17.77 -26.20
C ASP A 134 9.89 -16.31 -25.79
N VAL A 135 10.22 -16.13 -24.51
CA VAL A 135 10.65 -14.88 -23.88
C VAL A 135 11.90 -15.17 -23.06
N THR A 136 12.95 -14.41 -23.29
CA THR A 136 14.21 -14.54 -22.56
C THR A 136 14.54 -13.27 -21.80
N ARG A 137 15.19 -13.41 -20.64
CA ARG A 137 15.77 -12.25 -19.96
C ARG A 137 16.88 -11.65 -20.82
N ALA A 138 16.88 -10.34 -20.96
CA ALA A 138 17.89 -9.62 -21.70
C ALA A 138 18.03 -8.19 -21.17
N SER A 139 19.20 -7.60 -21.36
CA SER A 139 19.49 -6.21 -21.06
C SER A 139 19.77 -5.42 -22.35
N GLY A 140 19.77 -4.08 -22.25
CA GLY A 140 20.04 -3.18 -23.37
C GLY A 140 18.82 -2.82 -24.21
N GLN A 141 19.06 -2.18 -25.36
CA GLN A 141 18.05 -1.56 -26.22
C GLN A 141 16.94 -2.53 -26.64
N ALA A 142 17.30 -3.78 -26.97
CA ALA A 142 16.34 -4.81 -27.38
C ALA A 142 15.31 -5.14 -26.30
N ALA A 143 15.67 -5.03 -25.02
CA ALA A 143 14.77 -5.29 -23.90
C ALA A 143 13.82 -4.11 -23.61
N ALA A 144 13.98 -2.96 -24.28
CA ALA A 144 13.15 -1.76 -24.10
C ALA A 144 12.97 -1.37 -22.61
N GLY A 145 14.02 -1.55 -21.79
CA GLY A 145 13.98 -1.29 -20.35
C GLY A 145 13.14 -2.26 -19.51
N THR A 146 12.59 -3.33 -20.11
CA THR A 146 11.72 -4.31 -19.43
C THR A 146 12.49 -5.46 -18.79
N GLY A 147 13.74 -5.68 -19.19
CA GLY A 147 14.55 -6.83 -18.76
C GLY A 147 14.21 -8.15 -19.50
N ALA A 148 13.31 -8.12 -20.49
CA ALA A 148 12.92 -9.30 -21.26
C ALA A 148 12.70 -8.99 -22.76
N VAL A 149 12.96 -9.98 -23.60
CA VAL A 149 12.80 -9.90 -25.07
C VAL A 149 12.03 -11.11 -25.58
N VAL A 150 11.03 -10.85 -26.40
CA VAL A 150 10.32 -11.85 -27.20
C VAL A 150 11.27 -12.40 -28.26
N ARG A 151 11.53 -13.71 -28.20
CA ARG A 151 12.43 -14.42 -29.13
C ARG A 151 11.68 -15.17 -30.22
N ALA A 152 10.46 -15.59 -29.93
CA ALA A 152 9.61 -16.29 -30.87
C ALA A 152 8.15 -15.96 -30.58
N ALA A 153 7.44 -15.41 -31.55
CA ALA A 153 6.03 -15.11 -31.48
C ALA A 153 5.38 -15.17 -32.87
N ALA A 154 4.05 -15.23 -32.88
CA ALA A 154 3.26 -15.06 -34.08
C ALA A 154 2.19 -13.98 -33.86
N ALA A 155 1.80 -13.32 -34.94
CA ALA A 155 0.68 -12.40 -34.94
C ALA A 155 -0.60 -13.11 -34.50
N LEU A 156 -1.43 -12.39 -33.76
CA LEU A 156 -2.75 -12.81 -33.33
C LEU A 156 -3.70 -11.62 -33.45
N ASP A 157 -5.00 -11.89 -33.53
CA ASP A 157 -6.02 -10.86 -33.36
C ASP A 157 -6.65 -10.93 -31.96
N ARG A 158 -7.36 -9.87 -31.58
CA ARG A 158 -8.00 -9.82 -30.26
C ARG A 158 -9.06 -10.92 -30.07
N PRO A 159 -9.98 -11.19 -31.03
CA PRO A 159 -10.95 -12.27 -30.87
C PRO A 159 -10.31 -13.63 -30.61
N LEU A 160 -9.23 -14.01 -31.31
CA LEU A 160 -8.51 -15.26 -31.07
C LEU A 160 -7.76 -15.25 -29.75
N ALA A 161 -7.15 -14.12 -29.37
CA ALA A 161 -6.51 -13.96 -28.06
C ALA A 161 -7.47 -14.25 -26.91
N GLU A 162 -8.67 -13.64 -26.94
CA GLU A 162 -9.71 -13.85 -25.94
C GLU A 162 -10.21 -15.30 -25.94
N ARG A 163 -10.42 -15.94 -27.11
CA ARG A 163 -10.85 -17.35 -27.19
C ARG A 163 -9.79 -18.33 -26.69
N CYS A 164 -8.53 -18.18 -27.11
CA CYS A 164 -7.46 -19.11 -26.76
C CYS A 164 -7.11 -19.06 -25.26
N ALA A 165 -7.27 -17.89 -24.64
CA ALA A 165 -6.99 -17.66 -23.22
C ALA A 165 -8.26 -17.36 -22.41
N GLU A 166 -9.43 -17.86 -22.83
CA GLU A 166 -10.74 -17.54 -22.25
C GLU A 166 -10.80 -17.75 -20.73
N HIS A 167 -10.22 -18.84 -20.23
CA HIS A 167 -10.14 -19.14 -18.79
C HIS A 167 -9.33 -18.12 -17.96
N LEU A 168 -8.61 -17.20 -18.60
CA LEU A 168 -7.92 -16.07 -17.96
C LEU A 168 -8.75 -14.78 -18.01
N LEU A 169 -9.91 -14.79 -18.70
CA LEU A 169 -10.79 -13.63 -18.73
C LEU A 169 -11.43 -13.40 -17.37
N THR A 170 -11.33 -12.17 -16.90
CA THR A 170 -12.03 -11.70 -15.71
C THR A 170 -12.86 -10.47 -16.05
N ASP A 171 -13.97 -10.30 -15.33
CA ASP A 171 -14.80 -9.09 -15.35
C ASP A 171 -15.16 -8.78 -13.90
N GLU A 172 -14.43 -7.83 -13.31
CA GLU A 172 -14.50 -7.53 -11.89
C GLU A 172 -14.56 -6.03 -11.61
N VAL A 173 -15.16 -5.65 -10.50
CA VAL A 173 -15.14 -4.26 -10.03
C VAL A 173 -13.96 -4.09 -9.08
N ARG A 174 -12.97 -3.29 -9.50
CA ARG A 174 -11.83 -2.91 -8.67
C ARG A 174 -12.13 -1.58 -8.00
N THR A 175 -12.15 -1.57 -6.67
CA THR A 175 -12.38 -0.37 -5.86
C THR A 175 -11.08 0.05 -5.18
N ARG A 176 -10.79 1.35 -5.16
CA ARG A 176 -9.64 1.95 -4.47
C ARG A 176 -10.11 3.14 -3.65
N PHE A 177 -9.37 3.46 -2.59
CA PHE A 177 -9.58 4.66 -1.80
C PHE A 177 -8.34 5.53 -1.89
N GLU A 178 -8.47 6.68 -2.55
CA GLU A 178 -7.39 7.64 -2.79
C GLU A 178 -7.95 9.06 -2.61
N ASP A 179 -7.14 9.99 -2.11
CA ASP A 179 -7.53 11.39 -1.88
C ASP A 179 -8.85 11.58 -1.10
N GLY A 180 -9.09 10.69 -0.12
CA GLY A 180 -10.28 10.73 0.73
C GLY A 180 -11.56 10.28 0.03
N ARG A 181 -11.48 9.61 -1.13
CA ARG A 181 -12.63 9.15 -1.90
C ARG A 181 -12.48 7.72 -2.39
N ALA A 182 -13.55 6.94 -2.25
CA ALA A 182 -13.65 5.64 -2.89
C ALA A 182 -13.99 5.81 -4.38
N SER A 183 -13.19 5.22 -5.25
CA SER A 183 -13.44 5.14 -6.69
C SER A 183 -13.47 3.67 -7.12
N ALA A 184 -14.31 3.35 -8.11
CA ALA A 184 -14.38 2.01 -8.66
C ALA A 184 -14.39 2.02 -10.18
N ARG A 185 -13.84 0.95 -10.74
CA ARG A 185 -13.83 0.68 -12.17
C ARG A 185 -14.17 -0.77 -12.40
N ARG A 186 -15.09 -1.03 -13.33
CA ARG A 186 -15.34 -2.37 -13.85
C ARG A 186 -14.30 -2.67 -14.90
N VAL A 187 -13.50 -3.69 -14.65
CA VAL A 187 -12.33 -4.05 -15.44
C VAL A 187 -12.57 -5.40 -16.07
N ARG A 188 -12.55 -5.42 -17.39
CA ARG A 188 -12.42 -6.68 -18.14
C ARG A 188 -10.95 -6.88 -18.43
N ALA A 189 -10.38 -8.00 -18.05
CA ALA A 189 -8.97 -8.31 -18.26
C ALA A 189 -8.78 -9.72 -18.79
N LEU A 190 -7.68 -9.94 -19.51
CA LEU A 190 -7.17 -11.24 -19.91
C LEU A 190 -5.88 -11.49 -19.13
N GLY A 191 -5.98 -12.14 -17.98
CA GLY A 191 -4.91 -12.17 -16.98
C GLY A 191 -4.53 -10.75 -16.56
N ALA A 192 -3.25 -10.39 -16.73
CA ALA A 192 -2.74 -9.05 -16.45
C ALA A 192 -3.10 -7.99 -17.51
N ILE A 193 -3.59 -8.38 -18.68
CA ILE A 193 -3.87 -7.46 -19.78
C ILE A 193 -5.26 -6.84 -19.58
N GLU A 194 -5.31 -5.54 -19.33
CA GLU A 194 -6.58 -4.81 -19.27
C GLU A 194 -7.17 -4.62 -20.68
N LEU A 195 -8.37 -5.15 -20.89
CA LEU A 195 -9.10 -5.10 -22.16
C LEU A 195 -10.00 -3.86 -22.23
N SER A 196 -10.69 -3.56 -21.13
CA SER A 196 -11.50 -2.37 -20.96
C SER A 196 -11.61 -2.02 -19.48
N SER A 197 -11.76 -0.73 -19.19
CA SER A 197 -12.02 -0.22 -17.85
C SER A 197 -13.03 0.91 -17.91
N THR A 198 -14.17 0.69 -17.27
CA THR A 198 -15.27 1.65 -17.25
C THR A 198 -15.49 2.12 -15.81
N PRO A 199 -15.52 3.44 -15.54
CA PRO A 199 -15.86 3.95 -14.22
C PRO A 199 -17.24 3.46 -13.78
N VAL A 200 -17.35 2.98 -12.54
CA VAL A 200 -18.62 2.55 -11.94
C VAL A 200 -18.71 3.11 -10.52
N ARG A 201 -19.93 3.16 -9.97
CA ARG A 201 -20.09 3.50 -8.55
C ARG A 201 -19.68 2.30 -7.70
N PRO A 202 -18.81 2.47 -6.69
CA PRO A 202 -18.51 1.40 -5.75
C PRO A 202 -19.79 1.06 -4.96
N THR A 203 -19.94 -0.22 -4.63
CA THR A 203 -20.94 -0.61 -3.61
C THR A 203 -20.47 -0.14 -2.24
N PRO A 204 -21.38 0.08 -1.27
CA PRO A 204 -20.99 0.49 0.08
C PRO A 204 -19.96 -0.47 0.72
N ALA A 205 -20.17 -1.78 0.56
CA ALA A 205 -19.25 -2.80 1.06
C ALA A 205 -17.86 -2.71 0.40
N ALA A 206 -17.81 -2.58 -0.94
CA ALA A 206 -16.53 -2.48 -1.64
C ALA A 206 -15.78 -1.18 -1.31
N ALA A 207 -16.50 -0.08 -1.12
CA ALA A 207 -15.91 1.18 -0.65
C ALA A 207 -15.34 1.06 0.76
N ARG A 208 -16.06 0.40 1.68
CA ARG A 208 -15.57 0.14 3.05
C ARG A 208 -14.29 -0.71 3.04
N GLU A 209 -14.28 -1.79 2.26
CA GLU A 209 -13.07 -2.63 2.14
C GLU A 209 -11.90 -1.89 1.50
N ALA A 210 -12.17 -0.99 0.53
CA ALA A 210 -11.13 -0.14 -0.03
C ALA A 210 -10.55 0.85 1.00
N VAL A 211 -11.36 1.39 1.91
CA VAL A 211 -10.88 2.22 3.03
C VAL A 211 -9.99 1.39 3.95
N ARG A 212 -10.39 0.17 4.32
CA ARG A 212 -9.55 -0.72 5.15
C ARG A 212 -8.21 -1.03 4.50
N ALA A 213 -8.23 -1.42 3.23
CA ALA A 213 -7.02 -1.72 2.48
C ALA A 213 -6.08 -0.51 2.45
N ALA A 214 -6.62 0.68 2.20
CA ALA A 214 -5.84 1.92 2.24
C ALA A 214 -5.25 2.21 3.63
N LEU A 215 -6.01 1.99 4.71
CA LEU A 215 -5.50 2.16 6.08
C LEU A 215 -4.43 1.13 6.45
N ALA A 216 -4.56 -0.11 6.00
CA ALA A 216 -3.55 -1.14 6.22
C ALA A 216 -2.24 -0.85 5.46
N GLU A 217 -2.33 -0.29 4.24
CA GLU A 217 -1.17 0.03 3.41
C GLU A 217 -0.49 1.35 3.82
N GLN A 218 -1.27 2.39 4.14
CA GLN A 218 -0.78 3.76 4.35
C GLN A 218 -0.77 4.20 5.82
N GLY A 219 -1.38 3.42 6.72
CA GLY A 219 -1.49 3.70 8.14
C GLY A 219 -2.60 4.70 8.50
N LEU A 220 -2.75 4.95 9.81
CA LEU A 220 -3.81 5.82 10.36
C LEU A 220 -3.60 7.30 10.06
N GLY A 221 -2.43 7.71 9.57
CA GLY A 221 -2.15 9.08 9.12
C GLY A 221 -3.13 9.55 8.04
N LEU A 222 -3.66 8.63 7.23
CA LEU A 222 -4.65 8.87 6.18
C LEU A 222 -5.94 9.51 6.71
N LEU A 223 -6.32 9.24 7.96
CA LEU A 223 -7.58 9.71 8.55
C LEU A 223 -7.57 11.20 8.89
N GLY A 224 -6.40 11.81 9.04
CA GLY A 224 -6.25 13.21 9.45
C GLY A 224 -6.67 13.43 10.91
N TRP A 225 -5.72 13.27 11.83
CA TRP A 225 -5.96 13.46 13.26
C TRP A 225 -6.28 14.91 13.59
N SER A 226 -7.47 15.15 14.18
CA SER A 226 -7.76 16.43 14.79
C SER A 226 -6.90 16.63 16.04
N ASP A 227 -6.58 17.88 16.36
CA ASP A 227 -5.91 18.29 17.59
C ASP A 227 -6.52 17.66 18.85
N GLY A 228 -7.86 17.55 18.90
CA GLY A 228 -8.58 16.96 20.02
C GLY A 228 -8.44 15.44 20.08
N ALA A 229 -8.51 14.76 18.93
CA ALA A 229 -8.34 13.32 18.84
C ALA A 229 -6.91 12.89 19.19
N ASP A 230 -5.91 13.59 18.66
CA ASP A 230 -4.50 13.33 18.97
C ASP A 230 -4.22 13.52 20.47
N ARG A 231 -4.72 14.60 21.09
CA ARG A 231 -4.61 14.80 22.54
C ARG A 231 -5.24 13.67 23.35
N LEU A 232 -6.45 13.24 22.98
CA LEU A 232 -7.12 12.13 23.67
C LEU A 232 -6.30 10.84 23.52
N ARG A 233 -5.82 10.55 22.30
CA ARG A 233 -4.98 9.39 22.01
C ARG A 233 -3.73 9.34 22.87
N ARG A 234 -2.99 10.46 22.97
CA ARG A 234 -1.77 10.56 23.78
C ARG A 234 -2.02 10.35 25.27
N ARG A 235 -3.14 10.87 25.79
CA ARG A 235 -3.56 10.64 27.19
C ARG A 235 -3.83 9.16 27.45
N LEU A 236 -4.56 8.50 26.54
CA LEU A 236 -4.82 7.07 26.63
C LEU A 236 -3.55 6.23 26.53
N ALA A 237 -2.67 6.57 25.59
CA ALA A 237 -1.37 5.91 25.45
C ALA A 237 -0.54 6.01 26.72
N LEU A 238 -0.47 7.19 27.36
CA LEU A 238 0.25 7.33 28.64
C LEU A 238 -0.34 6.40 29.71
N LEU A 239 -1.67 6.34 29.84
CA LEU A 239 -2.30 5.50 30.86
C LEU A 239 -2.09 4.01 30.56
N HIS A 240 -2.21 3.58 29.30
CA HIS A 240 -1.89 2.22 28.89
C HIS A 240 -0.44 1.86 29.23
N HIS A 241 0.53 2.68 28.82
CA HIS A 241 1.96 2.40 29.04
C HIS A 241 2.37 2.38 30.52
N ARG A 242 1.67 3.12 31.40
CA ARG A 242 2.08 3.35 32.80
C ARG A 242 1.23 2.62 33.84
N LEU A 243 -0.04 2.39 33.52
CA LEU A 243 -0.99 1.68 34.38
C LEU A 243 -1.31 0.28 33.84
N GLY A 244 -1.17 0.04 32.54
CA GLY A 244 -1.57 -1.20 31.89
C GLY A 244 -3.09 -1.35 31.82
N ASP A 245 -3.55 -2.59 31.88
CA ASP A 245 -4.98 -2.91 31.88
C ASP A 245 -5.74 -2.19 33.02
N PRO A 246 -6.97 -1.72 32.78
CA PRO A 246 -7.78 -1.92 31.57
C PRO A 246 -7.62 -0.81 30.50
N TRP A 247 -6.59 0.06 30.59
CA TRP A 247 -6.41 1.12 29.61
C TRP A 247 -6.00 0.53 28.24
N PRO A 248 -6.66 0.93 27.14
CA PRO A 248 -6.50 0.27 25.85
C PRO A 248 -5.18 0.64 25.16
N ASP A 249 -4.57 -0.31 24.44
CA ASP A 249 -3.45 -0.01 23.54
C ASP A 249 -3.93 0.80 22.32
N VAL A 250 -3.56 2.07 22.25
CA VAL A 250 -3.91 2.97 21.14
C VAL A 250 -2.75 3.20 20.19
N SER A 251 -1.79 2.27 20.10
CA SER A 251 -0.77 2.23 19.05
C SER A 251 -1.40 2.10 17.65
N ASP A 252 -0.65 2.49 16.61
CA ASP A 252 -1.15 2.39 15.23
C ASP A 252 -1.53 0.95 14.88
N ALA A 253 -0.68 -0.03 15.25
CA ALA A 253 -0.94 -1.45 15.04
C ALA A 253 -2.22 -1.90 15.75
N ALA A 254 -2.35 -1.63 17.05
CA ALA A 254 -3.52 -2.05 17.81
C ALA A 254 -4.82 -1.41 17.31
N LEU A 255 -4.80 -0.16 16.87
CA LEU A 255 -5.98 0.52 16.31
C LEU A 255 -6.34 0.00 14.91
N LEU A 256 -5.36 -0.39 14.09
CA LEU A 256 -5.59 -1.02 12.79
C LEU A 256 -6.17 -2.44 12.92
N ASP A 257 -5.73 -3.20 13.91
CA ASP A 257 -6.20 -4.57 14.14
C ASP A 257 -7.67 -4.64 14.61
N ARG A 258 -8.19 -3.54 15.19
CA ARG A 258 -9.57 -3.47 15.73
C ARG A 258 -10.41 -2.35 15.13
N LEU A 259 -10.20 -2.01 13.87
CA LEU A 259 -10.96 -0.95 13.18
C LEU A 259 -12.48 -1.08 13.36
N ASP A 260 -13.02 -2.29 13.38
CA ASP A 260 -14.46 -2.52 13.58
C ASP A 260 -14.97 -2.19 14.99
N GLU A 261 -14.10 -2.31 16.00
CA GLU A 261 -14.47 -2.03 17.39
C GLU A 261 -14.66 -0.52 17.60
N TRP A 262 -13.71 0.29 17.11
CA TRP A 262 -13.69 1.73 17.41
C TRP A 262 -14.17 2.61 16.27
N LEU A 263 -13.95 2.23 15.01
CA LEU A 263 -14.13 3.07 13.82
C LEU A 263 -15.25 2.60 12.89
N ALA A 264 -16.03 1.57 13.23
CA ALA A 264 -17.00 0.97 12.29
C ALA A 264 -17.97 1.98 11.60
N PRO A 265 -18.66 2.89 12.31
CA PRO A 265 -19.53 3.89 11.66
C PRO A 265 -18.73 4.89 10.81
N GLU A 266 -17.53 5.24 11.25
CA GLU A 266 -16.66 6.19 10.56
C GLU A 266 -16.04 5.57 9.30
N LEU A 267 -15.79 4.26 9.25
CA LEU A 267 -15.42 3.54 8.03
C LEU A 267 -16.50 3.71 6.95
N ASP A 268 -17.77 3.58 7.31
CA ASP A 268 -18.88 3.79 6.37
C ASP A 268 -18.99 5.26 5.94
N ALA A 269 -18.67 6.20 6.82
CA ALA A 269 -18.62 7.62 6.49
C ALA A 269 -17.48 7.97 5.52
N LEU A 270 -16.28 7.43 5.76
CA LEU A 270 -15.13 7.56 4.88
C LEU A 270 -15.40 6.93 3.51
N ALA A 271 -16.01 5.75 3.50
CA ALA A 271 -16.43 5.07 2.27
C ALA A 271 -17.42 5.93 1.45
N ALA A 272 -18.26 6.72 2.12
CA ALA A 272 -19.14 7.70 1.52
C ALA A 272 -18.47 9.06 1.19
N GLY A 273 -17.15 9.18 1.36
CA GLY A 273 -16.37 10.39 1.06
C GLY A 273 -16.57 11.52 2.07
N ARG A 274 -17.02 11.22 3.29
CA ARG A 274 -17.19 12.20 4.36
C ARG A 274 -15.94 12.27 5.23
N ARG A 275 -15.63 13.47 5.72
CA ARG A 275 -14.63 13.65 6.79
C ARG A 275 -15.21 13.14 8.11
N VAL A 276 -14.33 12.62 8.96
CA VAL A 276 -14.69 12.08 10.28
C VAL A 276 -13.84 12.76 11.36
N ASP A 277 -14.44 13.02 12.52
CA ASP A 277 -13.69 13.37 13.73
C ASP A 277 -13.36 12.09 14.50
N LEU A 278 -12.09 11.90 14.82
CA LEU A 278 -11.61 10.68 15.48
C LEU A 278 -11.76 10.73 17.01
N ALA A 279 -12.10 11.87 17.60
CA ALA A 279 -12.28 11.96 19.05
C ALA A 279 -13.48 11.13 19.56
N PRO A 280 -14.70 11.19 18.95
CA PRO A 280 -15.80 10.30 19.32
C PRO A 280 -15.49 8.80 19.21
N PRO A 281 -14.96 8.25 18.10
CA PRO A 281 -14.65 6.82 18.01
C PRO A 281 -13.57 6.38 19.00
N LEU A 282 -12.54 7.20 19.27
CA LEU A 282 -11.55 6.90 20.32
C LEU A 282 -12.19 6.79 21.71
N ARG A 283 -13.20 7.61 22.02
CA ARG A 283 -13.90 7.51 23.32
C ARG A 283 -14.65 6.19 23.49
N ARG A 284 -14.99 5.48 22.40
CA ARG A 284 -15.61 4.15 22.48
C ARG A 284 -14.68 3.09 23.07
N LEU A 285 -13.36 3.31 22.97
CA LEU A 285 -12.34 2.44 23.56
C LEU A 285 -12.13 2.69 25.05
N LEU A 286 -12.76 3.72 25.63
CA LEU A 286 -12.58 4.03 27.05
C LEU A 286 -13.10 2.88 27.91
N PRO A 287 -12.25 2.35 28.82
CA PRO A 287 -12.65 1.22 29.66
C PRO A 287 -13.64 1.70 30.72
N TRP A 288 -14.75 1.00 30.87
CA TRP A 288 -15.70 1.27 31.94
C TRP A 288 -15.41 0.34 33.13
N PRO A 289 -15.38 0.83 34.39
CA PRO A 289 -15.72 2.18 34.86
C PRO A 289 -14.56 3.20 34.90
N GLU A 290 -13.31 2.80 34.62
CA GLU A 290 -12.10 3.61 34.79
C GLU A 290 -12.11 4.91 33.95
N ALA A 291 -12.88 4.94 32.87
CA ALA A 291 -13.11 6.11 32.02
C ALA A 291 -13.49 7.37 32.81
N ALA A 292 -14.24 7.23 33.90
CA ALA A 292 -14.65 8.34 34.76
C ALA A 292 -13.46 9.06 35.41
N ARG A 293 -12.31 8.38 35.52
CA ARG A 293 -11.09 8.90 36.14
C ARG A 293 -10.07 9.41 35.11
N LEU A 294 -10.40 9.42 33.82
CA LEU A 294 -9.47 9.89 32.78
C LEU A 294 -8.98 11.33 33.03
N ASP A 295 -9.89 12.24 33.41
CA ASP A 295 -9.52 13.64 33.67
C ASP A 295 -8.77 13.82 34.99
N GLU A 296 -8.91 12.88 35.93
CA GLU A 296 -8.13 12.83 37.19
C GLU A 296 -6.72 12.28 36.93
N LEU A 297 -6.63 11.16 36.21
CA LEU A 297 -5.38 10.42 35.98
C LEU A 297 -4.51 11.05 34.91
N ALA A 298 -5.11 11.62 33.86
CA ALA A 298 -4.40 12.29 32.78
C ALA A 298 -5.13 13.60 32.42
N PRO A 299 -5.09 14.64 33.27
CA PRO A 299 -5.78 15.91 33.01
C PRO A 299 -5.25 16.62 31.75
N GLU A 300 -6.10 17.36 31.04
CA GLU A 300 -5.63 18.19 29.91
C GLU A 300 -4.82 19.42 30.36
N ARG A 301 -5.08 19.89 31.59
CA ARG A 301 -4.45 21.08 32.17
C ARG A 301 -4.10 20.84 33.61
N LEU A 302 -2.89 21.24 33.98
CA LEU A 302 -2.40 21.28 35.35
C LEU A 302 -2.68 22.66 35.96
N THR A 303 -3.33 22.68 37.13
CA THR A 303 -3.43 23.91 37.92
C THR A 303 -2.11 24.12 38.65
N VAL A 304 -1.38 25.19 38.34
CA VAL A 304 -0.09 25.50 38.95
C VAL A 304 -0.24 26.29 40.25
N ALA A 305 0.84 26.48 41.03
CA ALA A 305 0.79 27.11 42.35
C ALA A 305 0.15 28.51 42.34
N SER A 306 0.28 29.26 41.23
CA SER A 306 -0.38 30.56 41.04
C SER A 306 -1.91 30.50 40.87
N GLY A 307 -2.48 29.30 40.69
CA GLY A 307 -3.86 29.05 40.31
C GLY A 307 -4.11 29.05 38.79
N SER A 308 -3.12 29.39 37.97
CA SER A 308 -3.23 29.30 36.50
C SER A 308 -3.38 27.85 36.04
N ARG A 309 -4.06 27.64 34.91
CA ARG A 309 -4.24 26.31 34.29
C ARG A 309 -3.35 26.15 33.06
N ALA A 310 -2.16 25.57 33.25
CA ALA A 310 -1.22 25.28 32.18
C ALA A 310 -1.61 24.00 31.43
N ARG A 311 -1.50 24.00 30.10
CA ARG A 311 -1.76 22.80 29.29
C ARG A 311 -0.66 21.77 29.52
N ILE A 312 -1.05 20.51 29.58
CA ILE A 312 -0.12 19.38 29.61
C ILE A 312 0.03 18.86 28.19
N ASP A 313 1.26 18.83 27.69
CA ASP A 313 1.59 18.23 26.41
C ASP A 313 2.09 16.79 26.68
N TYR A 314 1.24 15.83 26.34
CA TYR A 314 1.52 14.41 26.52
C TYR A 314 2.46 13.90 25.41
N PRO A 315 3.30 12.88 25.72
CA PRO A 315 4.18 12.27 24.72
C PRO A 315 3.38 11.68 23.56
N ALA A 316 4.05 11.44 22.44
CA ALA A 316 3.43 10.76 21.31
C ALA A 316 2.97 9.34 21.71
N ALA A 317 1.95 8.81 21.04
CA ALA A 317 1.34 7.54 21.44
C ALA A 317 2.31 6.34 21.35
N ASP A 318 3.30 6.44 20.45
CA ASP A 318 4.38 5.50 20.19
C ASP A 318 5.65 5.75 21.02
N ASP A 319 5.63 6.74 21.93
CA ASP A 319 6.74 7.04 22.85
C ASP A 319 6.40 6.60 24.29
N PRO A 320 6.64 5.33 24.66
CA PRO A 320 6.36 4.82 26.00
C PRO A 320 7.32 5.38 27.07
N ALA A 321 8.48 5.87 26.67
CA ALA A 321 9.48 6.45 27.57
C ALA A 321 9.20 7.93 27.87
N GLY A 322 8.45 8.59 26.99
CA GLY A 322 8.08 9.99 27.08
C GLY A 322 7.39 10.38 28.38
N ARG A 323 7.51 11.66 28.72
CA ARG A 323 6.94 12.27 29.93
C ARG A 323 5.99 13.41 29.53
N PRO A 324 4.91 13.62 30.30
CA PRO A 324 4.04 14.77 30.12
C PRO A 324 4.80 16.05 30.46
N VAL A 325 4.69 17.05 29.59
CA VAL A 325 5.41 18.32 29.69
C VAL A 325 4.44 19.44 30.05
N VAL A 326 4.85 20.32 30.95
CA VAL A 326 4.18 21.59 31.22
C VAL A 326 5.16 22.73 30.99
N SER A 327 4.84 23.59 30.03
CA SER A 327 5.56 24.84 29.80
C SER A 327 4.91 25.96 30.61
N VAL A 328 5.62 26.49 31.61
CA VAL A 328 5.07 27.48 32.56
C VAL A 328 6.13 28.47 33.00
N LYS A 329 5.72 29.71 33.28
CA LYS A 329 6.61 30.73 33.84
C LYS A 329 7.09 30.29 35.22
N LEU A 330 8.40 30.39 35.47
CA LEU A 330 9.02 29.94 36.71
C LEU A 330 8.34 30.52 37.96
N GLN A 331 7.98 31.81 37.94
CA GLN A 331 7.35 32.46 39.10
C GLN A 331 5.95 31.93 39.46
N GLU A 332 5.32 31.16 38.56
CA GLU A 332 4.03 30.52 38.83
C GLU A 332 4.17 29.19 39.57
N CYS A 333 5.40 28.72 39.77
CA CYS A 333 5.74 27.49 40.49
C CYS A 333 6.32 27.74 41.90
N PHE A 334 6.50 29.00 42.32
CA PHE A 334 6.93 29.28 43.69
C PHE A 334 5.96 28.69 44.72
N GLY A 335 6.46 28.29 45.88
CA GLY A 335 5.64 27.63 46.90
C GLY A 335 5.45 26.12 46.71
N TRP A 336 5.77 25.56 45.54
CA TRP A 336 5.73 24.11 45.34
C TRP A 336 6.98 23.43 45.86
N ALA A 337 6.79 22.65 46.93
CA ALA A 337 7.84 21.82 47.51
C ALA A 337 8.03 20.48 46.81
N ALA A 338 7.01 19.98 46.09
CA ALA A 338 7.07 18.73 45.34
C ALA A 338 6.52 18.92 43.92
N SER A 339 7.13 18.24 42.96
CA SER A 339 6.63 18.20 41.58
C SER A 339 5.31 17.44 41.51
N PRO A 340 4.28 18.01 40.86
CA PRO A 340 3.08 17.25 40.49
C PRO A 340 3.41 16.06 39.60
N ALA A 341 2.64 14.99 39.77
CA ALA A 341 2.69 13.80 38.96
C ALA A 341 1.28 13.42 38.48
N VAL A 342 1.20 12.79 37.31
CA VAL A 342 -0.02 12.25 36.72
C VAL A 342 -0.01 10.72 36.80
N ALA A 343 -1.03 10.07 36.23
CA ALA A 343 -1.24 8.62 36.24
C ALA A 343 -1.22 8.05 37.67
N GLY A 344 -1.96 8.70 38.58
CA GLY A 344 -2.02 8.30 40.00
C GLY A 344 -0.69 8.47 40.75
N GLY A 345 0.10 9.48 40.37
CA GLY A 345 1.38 9.80 41.01
C GLY A 345 2.60 9.04 40.46
N ARG A 346 2.43 8.22 39.42
CA ARG A 346 3.50 7.38 38.87
C ARG A 346 4.39 8.10 37.86
N VAL A 347 3.89 9.16 37.24
CA VAL A 347 4.60 9.86 36.16
C VAL A 347 4.81 11.31 36.56
N PRO A 348 6.02 11.72 36.93
CA PRO A 348 6.29 13.12 37.24
C PRO A 348 6.12 13.98 35.98
N VAL A 349 5.57 15.18 36.16
CA VAL A 349 5.44 16.15 35.08
C VAL A 349 6.78 16.83 34.87
N LEU A 350 7.25 16.86 33.62
CA LEU A 350 8.44 17.60 33.23
C LEU A 350 8.09 19.08 33.04
N PHE A 351 8.68 19.93 33.86
CA PHE A 351 8.50 21.38 33.77
C PHE A 351 9.52 21.99 32.83
N HIS A 352 9.04 22.62 31.76
CA HIS A 352 9.80 23.58 30.98
C HIS A 352 9.58 24.95 31.61
N LEU A 353 10.48 25.33 32.51
CA LEU A 353 10.41 26.59 33.25
C LEU A 353 10.80 27.75 32.33
N LEU A 354 9.92 28.74 32.24
CA LEU A 354 10.05 29.87 31.34
C LEU A 354 10.32 31.18 32.10
N SER A 355 11.00 32.10 31.45
CA SER A 355 11.12 33.49 31.87
C SER A 355 9.78 34.22 31.73
N PRO A 356 9.63 35.44 32.27
CA PRO A 356 8.43 36.23 32.10
C PRO A 356 8.05 36.49 30.63
N ALA A 357 9.05 36.54 29.75
CA ALA A 357 8.90 36.71 28.30
C ALA A 357 8.68 35.38 27.54
N GLY A 358 8.52 34.25 28.24
CA GLY A 358 8.26 32.94 27.62
C GLY A 358 9.50 32.21 27.09
N ARG A 359 10.71 32.73 27.33
CA ARG A 359 11.96 32.05 26.92
C ARG A 359 12.31 30.90 27.89
N PRO A 360 12.78 29.73 27.41
CA PRO A 360 13.22 28.64 28.27
C PRO A 360 14.33 29.06 29.24
N LEU A 361 14.24 28.59 30.48
CA LEU A 361 15.23 28.81 31.54
C LEU A 361 15.82 27.51 32.07
N ALA A 362 14.96 26.54 32.36
CA ALA A 362 15.36 25.25 32.89
C ALA A 362 14.33 24.18 32.53
N VAL A 363 14.78 22.94 32.52
CA VAL A 363 13.93 21.76 32.39
C VAL A 363 14.13 20.92 33.65
N THR A 364 13.06 20.60 34.37
CA THR A 364 13.14 19.77 35.58
C THR A 364 11.85 18.99 35.80
N ASP A 365 11.93 17.75 36.23
CA ASP A 365 10.82 16.98 36.78
C ASP A 365 10.87 16.93 38.32
N ASP A 366 11.89 17.54 38.92
CA ASP A 366 12.08 17.68 40.36
C ASP A 366 12.30 19.16 40.72
N LEU A 367 11.19 19.82 41.09
CA LEU A 367 11.21 21.21 41.53
C LEU A 367 11.99 21.37 42.84
N ALA A 368 11.98 20.38 43.74
CA ALA A 368 12.67 20.45 45.02
C ALA A 368 14.20 20.55 44.83
N SER A 369 14.74 19.69 43.98
CA SER A 369 16.15 19.72 43.60
C SER A 369 16.50 20.99 42.81
N PHE A 370 15.59 21.46 41.95
CA PHE A 370 15.78 22.71 41.21
C PHE A 370 15.91 23.94 42.14
N TRP A 371 15.04 24.06 43.14
CA TRP A 371 15.09 25.14 44.13
C TRP A 371 16.35 25.12 44.97
N SER A 372 16.84 23.92 45.31
CA SER A 372 18.01 23.73 46.17
C SER A 372 19.35 23.97 45.45
N GLY A 373 19.38 24.00 44.12
CA GLY A 373 20.62 24.16 43.36
C GLY A 373 20.49 25.14 42.19
N PRO A 374 20.05 24.70 40.99
CA PRO A 374 20.08 25.52 39.78
C PRO A 374 19.35 26.86 39.87
N TYR A 375 18.34 26.99 40.73
CA TYR A 375 17.57 28.22 40.89
C TYR A 375 18.44 29.44 41.25
N ALA A 376 19.50 29.28 42.06
CA ALA A 376 20.33 30.40 42.48
C ALA A 376 20.98 31.14 41.29
N GLN A 377 21.43 30.40 40.28
CA GLN A 377 22.01 30.94 39.06
C GLN A 377 20.93 31.61 38.19
N VAL A 378 19.79 30.93 37.99
CA VAL A 378 18.65 31.48 37.23
C VAL A 378 18.17 32.79 37.85
N ARG A 379 18.06 32.83 39.18
CA ARG A 379 17.70 34.02 39.98
C ARG A 379 18.67 35.18 39.74
N ALA A 380 19.98 34.92 39.77
CA ALA A 380 21.00 35.95 39.57
C ALA A 380 20.90 36.59 38.17
N GLU A 381 20.73 35.77 37.13
CA GLU A 381 20.57 36.24 35.75
C GLU A 381 19.25 36.99 35.55
N MET A 382 18.15 36.42 36.05
CA MET A 382 16.81 36.94 35.80
C MET A 382 16.52 38.23 36.56
N ARG A 383 17.13 38.46 37.73
CA ARG A 383 17.01 39.76 38.44
C ARG A 383 17.56 40.92 37.63
N GLY A 384 18.66 40.70 36.89
CA GLY A 384 19.23 41.72 36.01
C GLY A 384 18.37 41.97 34.76
N ARG A 385 17.89 40.89 34.10
CA ARG A 385 17.09 41.00 32.87
C ARG A 385 15.64 41.44 33.10
N TYR A 386 15.04 41.06 34.22
CA TYR A 386 13.63 41.28 34.54
C TYR A 386 13.45 41.85 35.96
N PRO A 387 13.92 43.08 36.25
CA PRO A 387 13.95 43.63 37.61
C PRO A 387 12.56 43.91 38.20
N ARG A 388 11.51 43.98 37.37
CA ARG A 388 10.11 44.21 37.81
C ARG A 388 9.36 42.93 38.19
N HIS A 389 10.01 41.77 38.11
CA HIS A 389 9.42 40.47 38.43
C HIS A 389 9.94 39.92 39.76
N PRO A 390 9.16 39.08 40.46
CA PRO A 390 9.57 38.51 41.73
C PRO A 390 10.67 37.46 41.55
N TRP A 391 11.83 37.71 42.15
CA TRP A 391 12.97 36.80 42.22
C TRP A 391 13.39 36.61 43.68
N PRO A 392 12.57 35.90 44.49
CA PRO A 392 12.80 35.74 45.93
C PRO A 392 14.14 35.05 46.22
N GLU A 393 14.66 35.24 47.43
CA GLU A 393 15.77 34.41 47.93
C GLU A 393 15.28 33.02 48.33
N ASP A 394 14.11 32.97 48.97
CA ASP A 394 13.42 31.75 49.31
C ASP A 394 12.28 31.45 48.32
N PRO A 395 12.46 30.55 47.34
CA PRO A 395 11.40 30.16 46.40
C PRO A 395 10.35 29.23 47.02
N TRP A 396 10.59 28.64 48.20
CA TRP A 396 9.73 27.65 48.83
C TRP A 396 8.52 28.26 49.53
N THR A 397 8.65 29.50 50.00
CA THR A 397 7.58 30.21 50.73
C THR A 397 7.03 31.40 49.95
N ALA A 398 7.69 31.78 48.84
CA ALA A 398 7.26 32.91 48.04
C ALA A 398 5.88 32.68 47.39
N PRO A 399 4.99 33.68 47.40
CA PRO A 399 3.69 33.56 46.77
C PRO A 399 3.85 33.48 45.25
N ALA A 400 3.35 32.40 44.65
CA ALA A 400 3.29 32.26 43.20
C ALA A 400 2.36 33.31 42.58
N THR A 401 2.75 33.86 41.44
CA THR A 401 1.95 34.86 40.75
C THR A 401 2.14 34.82 39.23
N ALA A 402 1.04 34.88 38.50
CA ALA A 402 1.03 35.07 37.05
C ALA A 402 1.29 36.53 36.64
N ARG A 403 1.22 37.47 37.61
CA ARG A 403 1.24 38.92 37.37
C ARG A 403 2.61 39.54 37.69
N THR A 404 2.89 40.68 37.09
CA THR A 404 4.01 41.56 37.48
C THR A 404 3.79 42.11 38.90
N ALA A 405 4.87 42.42 39.62
CA ALA A 405 4.75 43.04 40.94
C ALA A 405 4.06 44.41 40.80
N ARG A 406 2.89 44.59 41.44
CA ARG A 406 2.31 45.94 41.62
C ARG A 406 3.07 46.63 42.75
N ARG A 407 3.55 47.85 42.50
CA ARG A 407 3.94 48.76 43.58
C ARG A 407 2.74 48.94 44.51
N SER A 408 2.92 48.68 45.79
CA SER A 408 2.22 49.42 46.85
C SER A 408 2.75 50.85 46.86
#